data_AF-A0A7S3QAK5-F1
#
_entry.id   AF-A0A7S3QAK5-F1
#
_cell.length_a   1.000
_cell.length_b   1.000
_cell.length_c   1.000
_cell.angle_alpha   90.00
_cell.angle_beta   90.00
_cell.angle_gamma   90.00
#
_symmetry.space_group_name_H-M   'P 1'
#
loop_
_entity.id
_entity.type
_entity.pdbx_description
1 polymer ?
#
loop_
_entity_poly.entity_id
_entity_poly.type
_entity_poly.pdbx_seq_one_letter_code
_entity_poly.pdbx_strand_id
1 'polypeptide(L)'
;MTKQAVLLSDRAKGKPLPAGSLNYVDCSSNMTRFTSNVKNQAISTLLKVPVLGKQLNRIASGKAASSGTNRPFDLSCKSDYTSYESLTDYTYYGRHLPSADQEWLDNLPPIEKVAELFKRKKDANNNEEQTMCIKSTMLFPTFAQHLIDSFIDTVYHY
;
A
#
# COMPACT_ATOMS: atom_id res chain seq x y z
N MET A 1 -7.57 -20.13 35.95
CA MET A 1 -8.01 -19.59 34.64
C MET A 1 -6.92 -18.76 33.94
N THR A 2 -5.64 -19.15 34.06
CA THR A 2 -4.51 -18.26 33.76
C THR A 2 -3.69 -18.63 32.51
N LYS A 3 -4.10 -19.68 31.77
CA LYS A 3 -3.32 -20.19 30.62
C LYS A 3 -3.69 -19.59 29.26
N GLN A 4 -4.87 -18.97 29.10
CA GLN A 4 -5.29 -18.41 27.80
C GLN A 4 -4.76 -17.01 27.50
N ALA A 5 -4.43 -16.20 28.53
CA ALA A 5 -3.94 -14.84 28.32
C ALA A 5 -2.49 -14.79 27.78
N VAL A 6 -1.64 -15.75 28.17
CA VAL A 6 -0.24 -15.85 27.75
C VAL A 6 -0.11 -16.20 26.25
N LEU A 7 -1.04 -17.02 25.72
CA LEU A 7 -1.02 -17.41 24.31
C LEU A 7 -1.39 -16.28 23.34
N LEU A 8 -2.11 -15.25 23.81
CA LEU A 8 -2.48 -14.11 22.97
C LEU A 8 -1.41 -13.03 22.92
N SER A 9 -0.58 -12.88 23.96
CA SER A 9 0.59 -11.98 23.91
C SER A 9 1.69 -12.51 22.99
N ASP A 10 1.79 -13.83 22.84
CA ASP A 10 2.77 -14.45 21.95
C ASP A 10 2.28 -14.54 20.49
N ARG A 11 0.99 -14.45 20.22
CA ARG A 11 0.45 -14.48 18.84
C ARG A 11 0.79 -13.21 18.04
N ALA A 12 1.08 -12.11 18.72
CA ALA A 12 1.56 -10.87 18.11
C ALA A 12 3.05 -10.93 17.76
N LYS A 13 3.78 -11.90 18.31
CA LYS A 13 5.17 -12.19 17.93
C LYS A 13 5.11 -13.24 16.84
N GLY A 14 5.43 -12.85 15.60
CA GLY A 14 5.59 -13.81 14.51
C GLY A 14 6.57 -14.94 14.89
N LYS A 15 6.63 -16.02 14.09
CA LYS A 15 7.64 -17.08 14.26
C LYS A 15 9.02 -16.45 14.43
N PRO A 16 9.88 -16.92 15.35
CA PRO A 16 11.21 -16.33 15.51
C PRO A 16 11.92 -16.32 14.16
N LEU A 17 12.54 -15.18 13.87
CA LEU A 17 13.20 -14.95 12.59
C LEU A 17 14.36 -15.97 12.38
N PRO A 18 14.73 -16.30 11.14
CA PRO A 18 15.89 -17.14 10.86
C PRO A 18 17.18 -16.55 11.45
N ALA A 19 18.14 -17.40 11.84
CA ALA A 19 19.38 -16.97 12.46
C ALA A 19 20.11 -15.92 11.60
N GLY A 20 20.35 -14.72 12.15
CA GLY A 20 21.04 -13.60 11.48
C GLY A 20 20.15 -12.38 11.14
N SER A 21 18.85 -12.43 11.39
CA SER A 21 17.93 -11.31 11.14
C SER A 21 17.90 -10.27 12.28
N LEU A 22 17.90 -8.98 11.93
CA LEU A 22 17.64 -7.90 12.88
C LEU A 22 16.14 -7.76 13.20
N ASN A 23 15.87 -7.18 14.37
CA ASN A 23 14.59 -7.15 15.11
C ASN A 23 13.32 -6.95 14.26
N TYR A 24 12.19 -7.49 14.74
CA TYR A 24 10.88 -7.05 14.28
C TYR A 24 10.70 -5.56 14.54
N VAL A 25 10.26 -4.80 13.53
CA VAL A 25 9.70 -3.47 13.81
C VAL A 25 8.35 -3.69 14.44
N ASP A 26 8.23 -3.34 15.72
CA ASP A 26 6.95 -3.31 16.41
C ASP A 26 6.09 -2.24 15.73
N CYS A 27 5.25 -2.65 14.76
CA CYS A 27 4.29 -1.77 14.08
C CYS A 27 3.21 -1.23 15.05
N SER A 28 3.37 -1.44 16.35
CA SER A 28 2.48 -0.91 17.38
C SER A 28 2.75 0.54 17.77
N SER A 29 3.84 1.15 17.31
CA SER A 29 4.29 2.41 17.90
C SER A 29 3.47 3.64 17.51
N ASN A 30 2.63 3.61 16.45
CA ASN A 30 1.77 4.77 16.12
C ASN A 30 0.42 4.47 15.45
N MET A 31 -0.03 3.21 15.34
CA MET A 31 -1.38 2.90 14.87
C MET A 31 -2.24 2.35 16.01
N THR A 32 -2.79 3.29 16.81
CA THR A 32 -3.93 3.11 17.73
C THR A 32 -3.93 1.81 18.55
N ARG A 33 -2.99 1.72 19.51
CA ARG A 33 -2.92 0.64 20.51
C ARG A 33 -3.94 0.77 21.66
N PHE A 34 -4.92 1.66 21.59
CA PHE A 34 -5.96 1.82 22.61
C PHE A 34 -7.36 1.76 21.97
N THR A 35 -8.21 0.83 22.47
CA THR A 35 -9.66 0.59 22.20
C THR A 35 -10.10 -0.59 21.32
N SER A 36 -9.21 -1.37 20.71
CA SER A 36 -9.62 -2.29 19.61
C SER A 36 -10.17 -3.67 20.00
N ASN A 37 -10.02 -4.17 21.24
CA ASN A 37 -10.39 -5.56 21.52
C ASN A 37 -11.91 -5.81 21.60
N VAL A 38 -12.69 -4.88 22.17
CA VAL A 38 -14.16 -5.03 22.30
C VAL A 38 -14.89 -4.54 21.05
N LYS A 39 -14.45 -3.42 20.44
CA LYS A 39 -15.03 -2.89 19.19
C LYS A 39 -14.83 -3.86 18.02
N ASN A 40 -13.68 -4.54 17.90
CA ASN A 40 -13.43 -5.47 16.80
C ASN A 40 -14.24 -6.78 16.92
N GLN A 41 -14.54 -7.24 18.14
CA GLN A 41 -15.42 -8.40 18.34
C GLN A 41 -16.87 -8.06 17.98
N ALA A 42 -17.37 -6.90 18.39
CA ALA A 42 -18.73 -6.46 18.04
C ALA A 42 -18.88 -6.23 16.52
N ILE A 43 -17.90 -5.61 15.86
CA ILE A 43 -17.92 -5.41 14.41
C ILE A 43 -17.83 -6.75 13.66
N SER A 44 -16.96 -7.66 14.09
CA SER A 44 -16.83 -8.96 13.43
C SER A 44 -18.06 -9.85 13.62
N THR A 45 -18.75 -9.76 14.76
CA THR A 45 -20.03 -10.46 14.97
C THR A 45 -21.16 -9.83 14.17
N LEU A 46 -21.21 -8.49 14.08
CA LEU A 46 -22.16 -7.77 13.22
C LEU A 46 -21.95 -8.10 11.73
N LEU A 47 -20.70 -8.18 11.26
CA LEU A 47 -20.36 -8.53 9.86
C LEU A 47 -20.71 -9.98 9.49
N LYS A 48 -20.80 -10.89 10.48
CA LYS A 48 -21.26 -12.27 10.25
C LYS A 48 -22.75 -12.36 9.99
N VAL A 49 -23.53 -11.33 10.35
CA VAL A 49 -24.96 -11.26 10.02
C VAL A 49 -25.08 -10.98 8.51
N PRO A 50 -25.66 -11.90 7.71
CA PRO A 50 -25.54 -11.87 6.25
C PRO A 50 -26.15 -10.62 5.60
N VAL A 51 -27.18 -10.01 6.21
CA VAL A 51 -27.83 -8.80 5.68
C VAL A 51 -27.03 -7.55 6.02
N LEU A 52 -26.62 -7.39 7.28
CA LEU A 52 -25.86 -6.23 7.74
C LEU A 52 -24.44 -6.19 7.14
N GLY A 53 -23.78 -7.35 7.06
CA GLY A 53 -22.48 -7.47 6.41
C GLY A 53 -22.53 -7.06 4.94
N LYS A 54 -23.56 -7.48 4.19
CA LYS A 54 -23.76 -7.07 2.79
C LYS A 54 -23.97 -5.56 2.64
N GLN A 55 -24.79 -4.95 3.52
CA GLN A 55 -25.04 -3.51 3.45
C GLN A 55 -23.79 -2.69 3.79
N LEU A 56 -23.06 -3.08 4.83
CA LEU A 56 -21.80 -2.42 5.18
C LEU A 56 -20.75 -2.59 4.09
N ASN A 57 -20.64 -3.78 3.50
CA ASN A 57 -19.74 -4.02 2.38
C ASN A 57 -20.13 -3.15 1.16
N ARG A 58 -21.42 -3.01 0.88
CA ARG A 58 -21.93 -2.13 -0.18
C ARG A 58 -21.58 -0.68 0.08
N ILE A 59 -21.76 -0.19 1.30
CA ILE A 59 -21.43 1.19 1.68
C ILE A 59 -19.92 1.43 1.59
N ALA A 60 -19.11 0.52 2.14
CA ALA A 60 -17.66 0.62 2.14
C ALA A 60 -17.10 0.58 0.70
N SER A 61 -17.53 -0.40 -0.08
CA SER A 61 -17.12 -0.55 -1.48
C SER A 61 -17.62 0.62 -2.32
N GLY A 62 -18.85 1.08 -2.10
CA GLY A 62 -19.43 2.23 -2.80
C GLY A 62 -18.65 3.51 -2.53
N LYS A 63 -18.33 3.80 -1.25
CA LYS A 63 -17.52 4.97 -0.88
C LYS A 63 -16.09 4.90 -1.42
N ALA A 64 -15.47 3.71 -1.39
CA ALA A 64 -14.15 3.51 -1.95
C ALA A 64 -14.15 3.72 -3.47
N ALA A 65 -15.12 3.12 -4.18
CA ALA A 65 -15.28 3.28 -5.62
C ALA A 65 -15.56 4.73 -6.03
N SER A 66 -16.34 5.48 -5.23
CA SER A 66 -16.67 6.88 -5.50
C SER A 66 -15.64 7.89 -4.96
N SER A 67 -14.52 7.43 -4.41
CA SER A 67 -13.53 8.33 -3.78
C SER A 67 -12.66 9.08 -4.79
N GLY A 68 -12.51 8.55 -6.01
CA GLY A 68 -11.76 9.17 -7.08
C GLY A 68 -12.66 9.71 -8.19
N THR A 69 -12.04 10.37 -9.18
CA THR A 69 -12.72 10.78 -10.41
C THR A 69 -13.33 9.55 -11.08
N ASN A 70 -14.60 9.67 -11.48
CA ASN A 70 -15.29 8.58 -12.15
C ASN A 70 -14.64 8.31 -13.51
N ARG A 71 -14.64 7.06 -13.96
CA ARG A 71 -14.14 6.71 -15.30
C ARG A 71 -15.16 7.18 -16.37
N PRO A 72 -14.74 7.55 -17.59
CA PRO A 72 -13.38 7.57 -18.11
C PRO A 72 -12.53 8.71 -17.54
N PHE A 73 -11.20 8.60 -17.63
CA PHE A 73 -10.30 9.65 -17.16
C PHE A 73 -10.26 10.82 -18.15
N ASP A 74 -10.35 12.05 -17.65
CA ASP A 74 -10.32 13.24 -18.50
C ASP A 74 -8.94 13.49 -19.11
N LEU A 75 -7.86 13.08 -18.42
CA LEU A 75 -6.47 13.34 -18.81
C LEU A 75 -5.72 12.03 -19.07
N SER A 76 -4.73 12.07 -19.95
CA SER A 76 -3.82 10.96 -20.23
C SER A 76 -2.38 11.45 -20.38
N CYS A 77 -1.42 10.53 -20.41
CA CYS A 77 -0.03 10.83 -20.72
C CYS A 77 0.20 11.22 -22.19
N LYS A 78 -0.84 11.19 -23.05
CA LYS A 78 -0.76 11.58 -24.46
C LYS A 78 -0.79 13.09 -24.65
N SER A 79 -1.66 13.79 -23.92
CA SER A 79 -1.87 15.24 -24.05
C SER A 79 -2.37 15.85 -22.74
N ASP A 80 -2.07 17.12 -22.52
CA ASP A 80 -2.47 17.87 -21.32
C ASP A 80 -3.92 18.38 -21.34
N TYR A 81 -4.69 17.99 -22.35
CA TYR A 81 -6.11 18.27 -22.48
C TYR A 81 -6.88 17.03 -22.94
N THR A 82 -8.19 17.03 -22.68
CA THR A 82 -9.10 15.96 -23.10
C THR A 82 -9.37 16.06 -24.61
N SER A 83 -9.03 15.02 -25.35
CA SER A 83 -9.32 14.86 -26.76
C SER A 83 -9.92 13.47 -27.00
N TYR A 84 -10.62 13.28 -28.13
CA TYR A 84 -11.13 11.96 -28.49
C TYR A 84 -9.99 10.93 -28.55
N GLU A 85 -8.87 11.30 -29.15
CA GLU A 85 -7.68 10.45 -29.21
C GLU A 85 -7.12 10.11 -27.82
N SER A 86 -7.11 11.06 -26.88
CA SER A 86 -6.65 10.83 -25.50
C SER A 86 -7.56 9.87 -24.73
N LEU A 87 -8.85 9.83 -25.05
CA LEU A 87 -9.84 8.94 -24.40
C LEU A 87 -9.89 7.53 -25.00
N THR A 88 -9.60 7.38 -26.29
CA THR A 88 -9.72 6.10 -26.99
C THR A 88 -8.41 5.36 -27.18
N ASP A 89 -7.27 6.04 -27.06
CA ASP A 89 -5.95 5.42 -27.22
C ASP A 89 -5.47 4.77 -25.91
N TYR A 90 -5.65 3.45 -25.83
CA TYR A 90 -5.28 2.65 -24.65
C TYR A 90 -3.77 2.40 -24.51
N THR A 91 -2.95 2.89 -25.43
CA THR A 91 -1.48 2.81 -25.34
C THR A 91 -0.94 3.71 -24.21
N TYR A 92 -1.66 4.79 -23.89
CA TYR A 92 -1.25 5.77 -22.89
C TYR A 92 -2.00 5.60 -21.57
N TYR A 93 -1.29 5.78 -20.46
CA TYR A 93 -1.91 5.78 -19.13
C TYR A 93 -2.78 7.01 -18.90
N GLY A 94 -3.91 6.82 -18.22
CA GLY A 94 -4.77 7.89 -17.72
C GLY A 94 -4.15 8.61 -16.51
N ARG A 95 -4.42 9.91 -16.38
CA ARG A 95 -3.88 10.76 -15.31
C ARG A 95 -5.01 11.39 -14.50
N HIS A 96 -4.77 11.55 -13.19
CA HIS A 96 -5.69 12.23 -12.28
C HIS A 96 -5.44 13.74 -12.16
N LEU A 97 -4.23 14.20 -12.51
CA LEU A 97 -3.77 15.59 -12.37
C LEU A 97 -3.11 16.06 -13.69
N PRO A 98 -3.23 17.36 -14.03
CA PRO A 98 -2.54 17.96 -15.16
C PRO A 98 -1.02 17.93 -14.99
N SER A 99 -0.27 18.22 -16.06
CA SER A 99 1.20 18.29 -15.99
C SER A 99 1.61 19.41 -15.06
N ALA A 100 2.73 19.18 -14.37
CA ALA A 100 3.35 20.27 -13.64
C ALA A 100 3.97 21.24 -14.65
N ASP A 101 3.97 22.52 -14.31
CA ASP A 101 4.60 23.55 -15.13
C ASP A 101 6.12 23.30 -15.24
N GLN A 102 6.71 23.68 -16.38
CA GLN A 102 8.13 23.47 -16.63
C GLN A 102 9.01 24.17 -15.58
N GLU A 103 8.62 25.37 -15.15
CA GLU A 103 9.33 26.10 -14.08
C GLU A 103 9.37 25.32 -12.77
N TRP A 104 8.31 24.58 -12.44
CA TRP A 104 8.30 23.72 -11.25
C TRP A 104 9.25 22.54 -11.42
N LEU A 105 9.27 21.93 -12.61
CA LEU A 105 10.17 20.81 -12.94
C LEU A 105 11.64 21.22 -12.88
N ASP A 106 11.97 22.42 -13.38
CA ASP A 106 13.34 22.94 -13.41
C ASP A 106 13.89 23.23 -12.00
N ASN A 107 13.00 23.47 -11.04
CA ASN A 107 13.33 23.73 -9.63
C ASN A 107 13.41 22.45 -8.76
N LEU A 108 13.24 21.25 -9.33
CA LEU A 108 13.34 19.99 -8.59
C LEU A 108 14.78 19.71 -8.11
N PRO A 109 14.95 19.08 -6.93
CA PRO A 109 16.27 18.66 -6.48
C PRO A 109 16.85 17.56 -7.40
N PRO A 110 18.19 17.48 -7.54
CA PRO A 110 18.84 16.41 -8.30
C PRO A 110 18.43 15.02 -7.83
N ILE A 111 18.18 14.11 -8.77
CA ILE A 111 17.67 12.76 -8.50
C ILE A 111 18.60 11.97 -7.58
N GLU A 112 19.92 12.19 -7.67
CA GLU A 112 20.92 11.49 -6.87
C GLU A 112 20.76 11.81 -5.39
N LYS A 113 20.45 13.07 -5.05
CA LYS A 113 20.22 13.51 -3.66
C LYS A 113 18.93 12.93 -3.08
N VAL A 114 17.88 12.84 -3.90
CA VAL A 114 16.59 12.26 -3.46
C VAL A 114 16.72 10.74 -3.29
N ALA A 115 17.44 10.06 -4.20
CA ALA A 115 17.67 8.63 -4.14
C ALA A 115 18.38 8.19 -2.85
N GLU A 116 19.24 9.05 -2.27
CA GLU A 116 19.89 8.79 -0.98
C GLU A 116 18.89 8.60 0.17
N LEU A 117 17.73 9.28 0.14
CA LEU A 117 16.68 9.15 1.16
C LEU A 117 16.01 7.77 1.15
N PHE A 118 16.02 7.10 -0.01
CA PHE A 118 15.40 5.79 -0.20
C PHE A 118 16.38 4.62 -0.05
N LYS A 119 17.68 4.90 0.16
CA LYS A 119 18.66 3.84 0.48
C LYS A 119 18.35 3.23 1.84
N ARG A 120 18.53 1.92 1.95
CA ARG A 120 18.36 1.20 3.22
C ARG A 120 19.40 1.69 4.22
N LYS A 121 18.99 1.86 5.48
CA LYS A 121 19.91 2.19 6.57
C LYS A 121 20.91 1.06 6.76
N LYS A 122 22.12 1.42 7.18
CA LYS A 122 23.17 0.46 7.51
C LYS A 122 23.33 0.34 9.03
N ASP A 123 23.61 -0.87 9.50
CA ASP A 123 23.90 -1.13 10.91
C ASP A 123 25.34 -0.70 11.28
N ALA A 124 25.70 -0.85 12.57
CA ALA A 124 27.04 -0.55 13.07
C ALA A 124 28.16 -1.39 12.43
N ASN A 125 27.80 -2.50 11.78
CA ASN A 125 28.71 -3.40 11.07
C ASN A 125 28.71 -3.14 9.55
N ASN A 126 28.10 -2.04 9.09
CA ASN A 126 27.98 -1.63 7.69
C ASN A 126 27.15 -2.58 6.81
N ASN A 127 26.30 -3.44 7.41
CA ASN A 127 25.33 -4.29 6.69
C ASN A 127 24.00 -3.56 6.50
N GLU A 128 23.25 -3.93 5.46
CA GLU A 128 21.91 -3.39 5.22
C GLU A 128 20.91 -3.84 6.28
N GLU A 129 20.30 -2.90 6.98
CA GLU A 129 19.28 -3.18 7.96
C GLU A 129 17.95 -3.49 7.28
N GLN A 130 17.45 -4.72 7.47
CA GLN A 130 16.15 -5.14 6.95
C GLN A 130 15.06 -4.92 8.00
N THR A 131 14.02 -4.16 7.65
CA THR A 131 12.82 -4.02 8.48
C THR A 131 11.81 -5.11 8.11
N MET A 132 11.59 -6.07 9.01
CA MET A 132 10.64 -7.16 8.80
C MET A 132 9.21 -6.76 9.17
N CYS A 133 8.25 -7.09 8.29
CA CYS A 133 6.83 -6.95 8.59
C CYS A 133 6.33 -8.14 9.44
N ILE A 134 5.62 -7.87 10.54
CA ILE A 134 5.09 -8.92 11.43
C ILE A 134 4.00 -9.77 10.73
N LYS A 135 3.23 -9.16 9.82
CA LYS A 135 2.01 -9.76 9.25
C LYS A 135 2.21 -10.40 7.87
N SER A 136 3.20 -9.94 7.10
CA SER A 136 3.38 -10.34 5.71
C SER A 136 4.55 -11.31 5.57
N THR A 137 4.32 -12.45 4.93
CA THR A 137 5.37 -13.38 4.49
C THR A 137 5.80 -13.03 3.06
N MET A 138 6.86 -13.66 2.56
CA MET A 138 7.33 -13.48 1.16
C MET A 138 6.31 -13.85 0.08
N LEU A 139 5.25 -14.59 0.43
CA LEU A 139 4.17 -14.91 -0.51
C LEU A 139 3.39 -13.67 -0.94
N PHE A 140 3.17 -12.71 -0.03
CA PHE A 140 2.42 -11.50 -0.34
C PHE A 140 3.13 -10.59 -1.36
N PRO A 141 4.42 -10.18 -1.17
CA PRO A 141 5.09 -9.33 -2.14
C PRO A 141 5.30 -10.02 -3.49
N THR A 142 5.55 -11.34 -3.51
CA THR A 142 5.68 -12.08 -4.78
C THR A 142 4.36 -12.16 -5.54
N PHE A 143 3.24 -12.41 -4.84
CA PHE A 143 1.91 -12.34 -5.44
C PHE A 143 1.59 -10.92 -5.93
N ALA A 144 1.88 -9.89 -5.12
CA ALA A 144 1.62 -8.50 -5.48
C ALA A 144 2.40 -8.10 -6.74
N GLN A 145 3.68 -8.47 -6.82
CA GLN A 145 4.50 -8.25 -7.99
C GLN A 145 3.88 -8.94 -9.22
N HIS A 146 3.60 -10.25 -9.13
CA HIS A 146 3.00 -10.99 -10.25
C HIS A 146 1.66 -10.40 -10.73
N LEU A 147 0.81 -9.96 -9.80
CA LEU A 147 -0.47 -9.35 -10.14
C LEU A 147 -0.30 -7.98 -10.81
N ILE A 148 0.59 -7.14 -10.29
CA ILE A 148 0.78 -5.77 -10.79
C ILE A 148 1.48 -5.80 -12.16
N ASP A 149 2.45 -6.69 -12.35
CA ASP A 149 3.16 -6.88 -13.62
C ASP A 149 2.22 -7.34 -14.75
N SER A 150 1.02 -7.85 -14.44
CA SER A 150 0.02 -8.21 -15.45
C SER A 150 -0.72 -7.01 -16.07
N PHE A 151 -0.67 -5.83 -15.44
CA PHE A 151 -1.37 -4.63 -15.90
C PHE A 151 -0.47 -3.38 -16.02
N ILE A 152 0.69 -3.35 -15.34
CA ILE A 152 1.68 -2.29 -15.50
C ILE A 152 2.78 -2.81 -16.44
N ASP A 153 2.61 -2.50 -17.72
CA ASP A 153 3.62 -2.73 -18.75
C ASP A 153 3.95 -1.39 -19.42
N THR A 154 5.19 -0.93 -19.26
CA THR A 154 5.65 0.36 -19.80
C THR A 154 6.51 0.11 -21.03
N VAL A 155 6.03 0.55 -22.18
CA VAL A 155 6.77 0.49 -23.44
C VAL A 155 7.87 1.54 -23.43
N TYR A 156 9.13 1.10 -23.56
CA TYR A 156 10.27 1.98 -23.72
C TYR A 156 10.62 2.11 -25.21
N HIS A 157 10.72 3.35 -25.69
CA HIS A 157 11.32 3.65 -26.99
C HIS A 157 12.81 3.95 -26.77
N TYR A 158 13.68 3.08 -27.27
CA TYR A 158 15.14 3.24 -27.25
C TYR A 158 15.65 3.95 -28.51
#